data_AF-A0A535QX65-F1
#
_entry.id   AF-A0A535QX65-F1
#
_cell.length_a   1.000
_cell.length_b   1.000
_cell.length_c   1.000
_cell.angle_alpha   90.00
_cell.angle_beta   90.00
_cell.angle_gamma   90.00
#
_symmetry.space_group_name_H-M   'P 1'
#
loop_
_entity.id
_entity.type
_entity.pdbx_description
1 polymer ?
#
loop_
_entity_poly.entity_id
_entity_poly.type
_entity_poly.pdbx_seq_one_letter_code
_entity_poly.pdbx_strand_id
1 'polypeptide(L)'
;MYLACPNRCSTNRFELWNASVFVDSSGRYLEYRLIDAPLYRCTECGSPAVDLGAVGDVMAEDRLAEESPAREFACPSCEELFSAPKEQAVVVCPACGQTFPVAEA
;
A
#
# COMPACT_ATOMS: atom_id res chain seq x y z
N MET A 1 -10.29 10.97 2.37
CA MET A 1 -9.24 11.67 1.61
C MET A 1 -8.97 13.03 2.27
N TYR A 2 -7.72 13.24 2.68
CA TYR A 2 -7.19 14.48 3.25
C TYR A 2 -5.93 14.87 2.48
N LEU A 3 -6.11 15.61 1.38
CA LEU A 3 -5.00 16.00 0.50
C LEU A 3 -4.16 17.12 1.12
N ALA A 4 -2.84 16.95 1.08
CA ALA A 4 -1.88 17.95 1.47
C ALA A 4 -0.85 18.21 0.35
N CYS A 5 -0.46 19.47 0.20
CA CYS A 5 0.65 19.85 -0.66
C CYS A 5 1.97 19.71 0.12
N PRO A 6 2.95 18.91 -0.36
CA PRO A 6 4.23 18.75 0.34
C PRO A 6 5.01 20.06 0.46
N ASN A 7 4.81 21.00 -0.49
CA ASN A 7 5.39 22.34 -0.46
C ASN A 7 4.64 23.33 0.44
N ARG A 8 3.60 22.89 1.16
CA ARG A 8 2.85 23.70 2.13
C ARG A 8 2.23 24.99 1.56
N CYS A 9 1.78 24.97 0.30
CA CYS A 9 1.15 26.13 -0.35
C CYS A 9 -0.13 26.64 0.34
N SER A 10 -0.71 25.90 1.29
CA SER A 10 -1.81 26.35 2.16
C SER A 10 -3.13 26.71 1.45
N THR A 11 -3.27 26.39 0.16
CA THR A 11 -4.45 26.78 -0.63
C THR A 11 -5.61 25.80 -0.56
N ASN A 12 -5.35 24.55 -0.15
CA ASN A 12 -6.33 23.46 -0.14
C ASN A 12 -7.09 23.32 -1.48
N ARG A 13 -6.42 23.67 -2.59
CA ARG A 13 -6.94 23.55 -3.96
C ARG A 13 -6.09 22.57 -4.73
N PHE A 14 -6.75 21.54 -5.24
CA PHE A 14 -6.11 20.45 -5.97
C PHE A 14 -6.92 20.12 -7.21
N GLU A 15 -6.23 19.70 -8.26
CA GLU A 15 -6.85 19.23 -9.49
C GLU A 15 -6.41 17.79 -9.81
N LEU A 16 -7.26 17.08 -10.54
CA LEU A 16 -6.98 15.74 -11.02
C LEU A 16 -5.94 15.78 -12.13
N TRP A 17 -4.87 15.00 -11.95
CA TRP A 17 -3.79 14.90 -12.91
C TRP A 17 -4.04 13.78 -13.93
N ASN A 18 -4.49 12.60 -13.49
CA ASN A 18 -4.57 11.41 -14.34
C ASN A 18 -6.00 11.03 -14.76
N ALA A 19 -6.91 11.99 -14.93
CA ALA A 19 -8.27 11.69 -15.39
C ALA A 19 -8.29 11.45 -16.91
N SER A 20 -9.00 10.41 -17.35
CA SER A 20 -9.28 10.23 -18.78
C SER A 20 -10.40 11.18 -19.19
N VAL A 21 -10.24 11.90 -20.30
CA VAL A 21 -11.27 12.80 -20.85
C VAL A 21 -11.82 12.20 -22.13
N PHE A 22 -13.14 12.07 -22.20
CA PHE A 22 -13.85 11.56 -23.37
C PHE A 22 -14.46 12.73 -24.13
N VAL A 23 -14.29 12.70 -25.45
CA VAL A 23 -14.82 13.70 -26.39
C VAL A 23 -15.61 13.01 -27.49
N ASP A 24 -16.55 13.72 -28.09
CA ASP A 24 -17.28 13.24 -29.26
C ASP A 24 -16.44 13.33 -30.55
N SER A 25 -17.02 12.89 -31.67
CA SER A 25 -16.34 12.92 -32.99
C SER A 25 -16.02 14.33 -33.49
N SER A 26 -16.60 15.38 -32.89
CA SER A 26 -16.32 16.78 -33.18
C SER A 26 -15.31 17.39 -32.20
N GLY A 27 -14.79 16.61 -31.25
CA GLY A 27 -13.87 17.06 -30.21
C GLY A 27 -14.55 17.81 -29.06
N ARG A 28 -15.88 17.76 -28.94
CA ARG A 28 -16.59 18.38 -27.81
C ARG A 28 -16.50 17.47 -26.58
N TYR A 29 -16.30 18.10 -25.42
CA TYR A 29 -16.26 17.42 -24.14
C TYR A 29 -17.56 16.65 -23.89
N LEU A 30 -17.44 15.40 -23.45
CA LEU A 30 -18.55 14.57 -22.99
C LEU A 30 -18.46 14.35 -21.49
N GLU A 31 -17.38 13.73 -21.04
CA GLU A 31 -17.18 13.37 -19.64
C GLU A 31 -15.70 13.21 -19.31
N TYR A 32 -15.39 13.11 -18.03
CA TYR A 32 -14.12 12.56 -17.57
C TYR A 32 -14.39 11.31 -16.72
N ARG A 33 -13.45 10.36 -16.71
CA ARG A 33 -13.49 9.23 -15.79
C ARG A 33 -12.22 9.19 -14.95
N LEU A 34 -12.42 8.92 -13.66
CA LEU A 34 -11.36 8.65 -12.72
C LEU A 34 -10.77 7.28 -13.01
N ILE A 35 -9.45 7.16 -12.91
CA ILE A 35 -8.75 5.87 -12.90
C ILE A 35 -8.76 5.33 -11.46
N ASP A 36 -8.75 4.01 -11.30
CA ASP A 36 -8.46 3.38 -10.00
C ASP A 36 -7.07 3.88 -9.52
N ALA A 37 -7.05 4.64 -8.41
CA ALA A 37 -5.95 5.49 -7.94
C ALA A 37 -5.82 6.87 -8.64
N PRO A 38 -6.70 7.84 -8.31
CA PRO A 38 -6.59 9.21 -8.80
C PRO A 38 -5.37 9.93 -8.20
N LEU A 39 -4.60 10.58 -9.07
CA LEU A 39 -3.49 11.46 -8.73
C LEU A 39 -3.96 12.91 -8.71
N TYR A 40 -3.66 13.61 -7.64
CA TYR A 40 -4.00 15.02 -7.47
C TYR A 40 -2.73 15.87 -7.51
N ARG A 41 -2.82 17.10 -8.04
CA ARG A 41 -1.75 18.09 -7.98
C ARG A 41 -2.22 19.40 -7.38
N CYS A 42 -1.33 20.09 -6.67
CA CYS A 42 -1.60 21.41 -6.11
C CYS A 42 -1.76 22.44 -7.24
N THR A 43 -2.81 23.24 -7.20
CA THR A 43 -3.06 24.26 -8.24
C THR A 43 -2.08 25.43 -8.20
N GLU A 44 -1.35 25.62 -7.09
CA GLU A 44 -0.38 26.71 -6.97
C GLU A 44 1.02 26.34 -7.47
N CYS A 45 1.54 25.19 -7.03
CA CYS A 45 2.92 24.81 -7.32
C CYS A 45 3.05 23.60 -8.26
N GLY A 46 1.93 22.98 -8.67
CA GLY A 46 1.93 21.79 -9.52
C GLY A 46 2.44 20.51 -8.86
N SER A 47 2.86 20.56 -7.60
CA SER A 47 3.39 19.39 -6.88
C SER A 47 2.32 18.31 -6.69
N PRO A 48 2.66 17.00 -6.81
CA PRO A 48 1.76 15.91 -6.46
C PRO A 48 1.28 16.05 -5.01
N ALA A 49 -0.03 15.99 -4.82
CA ALA A 49 -0.61 15.99 -3.48
C ALA A 49 -0.50 14.60 -2.85
N VAL A 50 -0.35 14.58 -1.54
CA VAL A 50 -0.34 13.36 -0.73
C VAL A 50 -1.66 13.24 0.02
N ASP A 51 -2.30 12.06 0.03
CA ASP A 51 -3.47 11.80 0.86
C ASP A 51 -3.02 11.36 2.26
N LEU A 52 -3.14 12.26 3.24
CA LEU A 52 -2.82 12.00 4.63
C LEU A 52 -3.94 11.29 5.38
N GLY A 53 -5.10 11.07 4.76
CA GLY A 53 -6.27 10.46 5.39
C GLY A 53 -6.06 8.99 5.75
N ALA A 54 -5.24 8.27 4.99
CA ALA A 54 -4.92 6.86 5.22
C ALA A 54 -3.68 6.65 6.10
N VAL A 55 -2.91 7.72 6.40
CA VAL A 55 -1.62 7.58 7.10
C VAL A 55 -1.80 6.99 8.50
N GLY A 56 -2.85 7.39 9.23
CA GLY A 56 -3.13 6.86 10.56
C GLY A 56 -3.39 5.36 10.55
N ASP A 57 -4.16 4.89 9.57
CA ASP A 57 -4.52 3.48 9.43
C ASP A 57 -3.28 2.64 9.04
N VAL A 58 -2.51 3.09 8.05
CA VAL A 58 -1.25 2.42 7.63
C VAL A 58 -0.25 2.35 8.79
N MET A 59 -0.09 3.43 9.57
CA MET A 59 0.78 3.41 10.75
C MET A 59 0.30 2.48 11.86
N ALA A 60 -1.01 2.22 11.96
CA ALA A 60 -1.56 1.26 12.91
C ALA A 60 -1.32 -0.17 12.43
N GLU A 61 -1.48 -0.44 11.14
CA GLU A 61 -1.15 -1.73 10.51
C GLU A 61 0.33 -2.06 10.65
N ASP A 62 1.22 -1.11 10.37
CA ASP A 62 2.68 -1.27 10.55
C ASP A 62 3.01 -1.62 12.00
N ARG A 63 2.39 -0.93 12.97
CA ARG A 63 2.59 -1.23 14.40
C ARG A 63 2.13 -2.64 14.76
N LEU A 64 0.98 -3.07 14.27
CA LEU A 64 0.49 -4.44 14.49
C LEU A 64 1.42 -5.49 13.88
N ALA A 65 2.02 -5.20 12.72
CA ALA A 65 3.02 -6.06 12.10
C ALA A 65 4.33 -6.11 12.90
N GLU A 66 4.73 -5.01 13.55
CA GLU A 66 5.88 -4.97 14.47
C GLU A 66 5.62 -5.71 15.80
N GLU A 67 4.38 -5.77 16.28
CA GLU A 67 4.02 -6.45 17.53
C GLU A 67 4.16 -7.99 17.42
N SER A 68 3.98 -8.56 16.22
CA SER A 68 4.29 -9.95 15.91
C SER A 68 5.18 -10.05 14.66
N PRO A 69 6.50 -9.84 14.82
CA PRO A 69 7.41 -9.91 13.69
C PRO A 69 7.48 -11.36 13.19
N ALA A 70 7.39 -11.54 11.87
CA ALA A 70 7.64 -12.85 11.27
C ALA A 70 9.02 -13.36 11.67
N ARG A 71 9.10 -14.64 12.07
CA ARG A 71 10.35 -15.31 12.41
C ARG A 71 10.86 -16.05 11.18
N GLU A 72 12.17 -16.10 11.03
CA GLU A 72 12.82 -16.94 10.02
C GLU A 72 12.91 -18.41 10.48
N PHE A 73 12.58 -19.32 9.58
CA PHE A 73 12.61 -20.76 9.78
C PHE A 73 13.45 -21.42 8.69
N ALA A 74 14.19 -22.46 9.06
CA ALA A 74 14.83 -23.37 8.13
C ALA A 74 14.05 -24.69 8.10
N CYS A 75 13.64 -25.11 6.91
CA CYS A 75 12.94 -26.39 6.75
C CYS A 75 13.89 -27.56 7.07
N PRO A 76 13.56 -28.47 8.00
CA PRO A 76 14.44 -29.60 8.33
C PRO A 76 14.50 -30.67 7.23
N SER A 77 13.59 -30.65 6.24
CA SER A 77 13.57 -31.60 5.14
C SER A 77 14.28 -31.12 3.87
N CYS A 78 14.16 -29.83 3.53
CA CYS A 78 14.67 -29.30 2.26
C CYS A 78 15.58 -28.08 2.44
N GLU A 79 15.85 -27.68 3.68
CA GLU A 79 16.75 -26.58 4.05
C GLU A 79 16.35 -25.19 3.54
N GLU A 80 15.13 -25.04 2.99
CA GLU A 80 14.60 -23.76 2.55
C GLU A 80 14.45 -22.80 3.74
N LEU A 81 14.94 -21.57 3.57
CA LEU A 81 14.77 -20.47 4.51
C LEU A 81 13.51 -19.67 4.16
N PHE A 82 12.61 -19.50 5.11
CA PHE A 82 11.37 -18.73 4.90
C PHE A 82 10.90 -18.03 6.17
N SER A 83 10.10 -16.99 6.00
CA SER A 83 9.50 -16.25 7.12
C SER A 83 8.07 -16.71 7.37
N ALA A 84 7.67 -16.85 8.64
CA ALA A 84 6.29 -17.13 9.02
C ALA A 84 5.91 -16.43 10.34
N PRO A 85 4.60 -16.19 10.60
CA PRO A 85 4.14 -15.61 11.87
C PRO A 85 4.71 -16.31 13.10
N LYS A 86 5.10 -15.54 14.12
CA LYS A 86 5.82 -16.02 15.31
C LYS A 86 4.96 -16.91 16.23
N GLU A 87 3.66 -16.63 16.36
CA GLU A 87 2.76 -17.36 17.28
C GLU A 87 2.29 -18.73 16.78
N GLN A 88 3.03 -19.36 15.86
CA GLN A 88 2.66 -20.67 15.31
C GLN A 88 3.38 -21.81 16.03
N ALA A 89 2.61 -22.72 16.64
CA ALA A 89 3.15 -23.97 17.20
C ALA A 89 3.65 -24.94 16.12
N VAL A 90 3.08 -24.83 14.90
CA VAL A 90 3.37 -25.70 13.75
C VAL A 90 3.49 -24.83 12.51
N VAL A 91 4.52 -25.04 11.70
CA VAL A 91 4.75 -24.33 10.45
C VAL A 91 4.79 -25.30 9.27
N VAL A 92 4.41 -24.80 8.09
CA VAL A 92 4.43 -25.55 6.83
C VAL A 92 5.44 -24.90 5.89
N CYS A 93 6.40 -25.68 5.39
CA CYS A 93 7.37 -25.20 4.42
C CYS A 93 6.67 -24.89 3.08
N PRO A 94 6.81 -23.67 2.53
CA PRO A 94 6.17 -23.29 1.26
C PRO A 94 6.79 -23.99 0.05
N ALA A 95 8.05 -24.45 0.14
CA ALA A 95 8.75 -25.09 -0.97
C ALA A 95 8.43 -26.58 -1.12
N CYS A 96 8.38 -27.34 -0.02
CA CYS A 96 8.20 -28.80 -0.06
C CYS A 96 6.92 -29.31 0.63
N GLY A 97 6.14 -28.43 1.29
CA GLY A 97 4.91 -28.81 2.00
C GLY A 97 5.12 -29.55 3.31
N GLN A 98 6.37 -29.74 3.75
CA GLN A 98 6.66 -30.41 5.02
C GLN A 98 6.12 -29.60 6.20
N THR A 99 5.43 -30.27 7.12
CA THR A 99 4.90 -29.69 8.36
C THR A 99 5.79 -30.08 9.53
N PHE A 100 6.15 -29.13 10.40
CA PHE A 100 6.98 -29.40 11.59
C PHE A 100 6.66 -28.48 12.77
N PRO A 101 6.85 -28.97 14.02
CA PRO A 101 6.68 -28.14 15.21
C PRO A 101 7.80 -27.11 15.35
N VAL A 102 7.48 -25.96 15.92
CA VAL A 102 8.44 -24.92 16.28
C VAL A 102 8.68 -24.97 17.78
N ALA A 103 9.94 -25.11 18.20
CA ALA A 103 10.29 -24.96 19.61
C ALA A 103 10.22 -23.49 20.03
N GLU A 104 9.49 -23.20 21.11
CA GLU A 104 9.61 -21.90 21.81
C GLU A 104 11.06 -21.76 22.27
N ALA A 105 11.70 -20.66 21.88
CA ALA A 105 13.07 -20.31 22.23
C ALA A 105 13.06 -19.12 23.20
#